data_AF-A0A9W9WR34-F1
#
_entry.id   AF-A0A9W9WR34-F1
#
_cell.length_a   1.000
_cell.length_b   1.000
_cell.length_c   1.000
_cell.angle_alpha   90.00
_cell.angle_beta   90.00
_cell.angle_gamma   90.00
#
_symmetry.space_group_name_H-M   'P 1'
#
loop_
_entity.id
_entity.type
_entity.pdbx_description
1 polymer ?
#
loop_
_entity_poly.entity_id
_entity_poly.type
_entity_poly.pdbx_seq_one_letter_code
_entity_poly.pdbx_strand_id
1 'polypeptide(L)'
;MLDEEHEPLPTPRNDHNPYTLGSVCGHNVVIACLPNMGTNPAATVATSMINTFQSIRFGVMVGIGGGIPSKVNLGNVVVSQPVADYHGVVQGDVGKLERGGQFVHIGSLNRPPNALLIASN
;
A
#
# COMPACT_ATOMS: atom_id res chain seq x y z
N MET A 1 0.36 -12.39 11.14
CA MET A 1 -0.43 -13.64 10.99
C MET A 1 -1.89 -13.28 11.18
N LEU A 2 -2.82 -13.98 10.52
CA LEU A 2 -4.25 -13.82 10.78
C LEU A 2 -4.60 -14.44 12.12
N ASP A 3 -5.55 -13.85 12.85
CA ASP A 3 -6.07 -14.44 14.08
C ASP A 3 -7.02 -15.60 13.75
N GLU A 4 -7.81 -15.43 12.68
CA GLU A 4 -8.70 -16.45 12.12
C GLU A 4 -8.65 -16.40 10.59
N GLU A 5 -8.63 -17.55 9.94
CA GLU A 5 -8.81 -17.69 8.49
C GLU A 5 -10.28 -17.98 8.17
N HIS A 6 -10.83 -17.28 7.19
CA HIS A 6 -12.22 -17.46 6.75
C HIS A 6 -12.28 -18.30 5.47
N GLU A 7 -13.40 -18.98 5.27
CA GLU A 7 -13.68 -19.68 4.02
C GLU A 7 -13.68 -18.72 2.82
N PRO A 8 -13.25 -19.18 1.63
CA PRO A 8 -13.27 -18.37 0.42
C PRO A 8 -14.67 -17.86 0.08
N LEU A 9 -14.77 -16.59 -0.30
CA LEU A 9 -16.00 -16.01 -0.83
C LEU A 9 -16.05 -16.14 -2.36
N PRO A 10 -17.25 -16.20 -2.97
CA PRO A 10 -17.39 -16.19 -4.42
C PRO A 10 -16.75 -14.94 -5.04
N THR A 11 -15.86 -15.14 -6.01
CA THR A 11 -15.23 -14.06 -6.77
C THR A 11 -15.85 -13.93 -8.16
N PRO A 12 -15.91 -12.71 -8.73
CA PRO A 12 -16.31 -12.50 -10.12
C PRO A 12 -15.45 -13.30 -11.10
N ARG A 13 -16.03 -13.78 -12.21
CA ARG A 13 -15.30 -14.57 -13.23
C ARG A 13 -14.10 -13.86 -13.86
N ASN A 14 -14.07 -12.53 -13.82
CA ASN A 14 -12.97 -11.72 -14.35
C ASN A 14 -11.89 -11.41 -13.30
N ASP A 15 -12.12 -11.76 -12.03
CA ASP A 15 -11.14 -11.62 -10.96
C ASP A 15 -10.40 -12.94 -10.74
N HIS A 16 -9.12 -12.94 -11.11
CA HIS A 16 -8.25 -14.10 -11.04
C HIS A 16 -7.23 -13.98 -9.90
N ASN A 17 -7.38 -12.97 -9.03
CA ASN A 17 -6.45 -12.77 -7.93
C ASN A 17 -6.70 -13.81 -6.83
N PRO A 18 -5.63 -14.45 -6.31
CA PRO A 18 -5.76 -15.28 -5.12
C PRO A 18 -5.95 -14.38 -3.89
N TYR A 19 -6.99 -14.67 -3.11
CA TYR A 19 -7.28 -13.98 -1.86
C TYR A 19 -7.19 -14.91 -0.67
N THR A 20 -6.59 -14.43 0.41
CA THR A 20 -6.74 -15.00 1.75
C THR A 20 -7.68 -14.11 2.54
N LEU A 21 -8.74 -14.69 3.08
CA LEU A 21 -9.74 -14.00 3.89
C LEU A 21 -9.54 -14.38 5.34
N GLY A 22 -9.77 -13.43 6.25
CA GLY A 22 -9.65 -13.71 7.67
C GLY A 22 -9.97 -12.52 8.53
N SER A 23 -9.54 -12.59 9.79
CA SER A 23 -9.65 -11.50 10.73
C SER A 23 -8.34 -11.21 11.47
N VAL A 24 -8.15 -9.95 11.85
CA VAL A 24 -7.08 -9.48 12.75
C VAL A 24 -7.68 -8.49 13.72
N CYS A 25 -7.56 -8.75 15.02
CA CYS A 25 -8.07 -7.92 16.11
C CYS A 25 -9.55 -7.53 15.92
N GLY A 26 -10.38 -8.48 15.46
CA GLY A 26 -11.80 -8.26 15.21
C GLY A 26 -12.13 -7.48 13.93
N HIS A 27 -11.15 -7.18 13.08
CA HIS A 27 -11.36 -6.61 11.75
C HIS A 27 -11.30 -7.67 10.67
N ASN A 28 -12.30 -7.71 9.79
CA ASN A 28 -12.25 -8.53 8.58
C ASN A 28 -11.17 -7.98 7.63
N VAL A 29 -10.31 -8.85 7.14
CA VAL A 29 -9.21 -8.51 6.24
C VAL A 29 -9.22 -9.41 5.00
N VAL A 30 -8.80 -8.81 3.89
CA VAL A 30 -8.57 -9.48 2.60
C VAL A 30 -7.11 -9.25 2.23
N ILE A 31 -6.37 -10.32 1.98
CA ILE A 31 -4.95 -10.27 1.60
C ILE A 31 -4.84 -10.80 0.17
N ALA A 32 -4.10 -10.10 -0.68
CA ALA A 32 -3.70 -10.57 -1.99
C ALA A 32 -2.19 -10.48 -2.16
N CYS A 33 -1.62 -11.44 -2.87
CA CYS A 33 -0.23 -11.42 -3.29
C CYS A 33 -0.14 -10.92 -4.73
N LEU A 34 0.84 -10.05 -5.00
CA LEU A 34 1.06 -9.53 -6.35
C LEU A 34 1.69 -10.62 -7.24
N PRO A 35 1.27 -10.76 -8.50
CA PRO A 35 1.87 -11.73 -9.41
C PRO A 35 3.31 -11.36 -9.79
N ASN A 36 3.61 -10.05 -9.82
CA ASN A 36 4.92 -9.49 -10.11
C ASN A 36 5.13 -8.22 -9.28
N MET A 37 6.39 -7.83 -9.06
CA MET A 37 6.71 -6.55 -8.43
C MET A 37 6.36 -5.37 -9.34
N GLY A 38 6.07 -4.22 -8.72
CA GLY A 38 5.86 -2.95 -9.41
C GLY A 38 4.50 -2.31 -9.13
N THR A 39 4.39 -1.04 -9.49
CA THR A 39 3.19 -0.22 -9.25
C THR A 39 2.01 -0.67 -10.10
N ASN A 40 2.22 -1.07 -11.36
CA ASN A 40 1.16 -1.51 -12.25
C ASN A 40 0.49 -2.81 -11.77
N PRO A 41 1.22 -3.90 -11.46
CA PRO A 41 0.60 -5.09 -10.85
C PRO A 41 -0.12 -4.77 -9.53
N ALA A 42 0.47 -3.94 -8.68
CA ALA A 42 -0.16 -3.53 -7.41
C ALA A 42 -1.49 -2.80 -7.63
N ALA A 43 -1.54 -1.84 -8.55
CA ALA A 43 -2.74 -1.09 -8.88
C ALA A 43 -3.84 -2.01 -9.46
N THR A 44 -3.49 -2.94 -10.34
CA THR A 44 -4.44 -3.91 -10.91
C THR A 44 -5.06 -4.79 -9.82
N VAL A 45 -4.23 -5.40 -8.95
CA VAL A 45 -4.71 -6.26 -7.86
C VAL A 45 -5.59 -5.46 -6.89
N ALA A 46 -5.15 -4.27 -6.48
CA ALA A 46 -5.93 -3.42 -5.56
C ALA A 46 -7.28 -3.00 -6.17
N THR A 47 -7.31 -2.68 -7.47
CA THR A 47 -8.54 -2.31 -8.18
C THR A 47 -9.52 -3.47 -8.24
N SER A 48 -9.06 -4.67 -8.62
CA SER A 48 -9.89 -5.88 -8.59
C SER A 48 -10.41 -6.18 -7.19
N MET A 49 -9.54 -6.10 -6.18
CA MET A 49 -9.91 -6.38 -4.78
C MET A 49 -11.02 -5.46 -4.28
N ILE A 50 -10.93 -4.15 -4.53
CA ILE A 50 -11.96 -3.17 -4.11
C ILE A 50 -13.28 -3.40 -4.86
N ASN A 51 -13.22 -3.81 -6.13
CA ASN A 51 -14.41 -4.13 -6.91
C ASN A 51 -15.09 -5.43 -6.45
N THR A 52 -14.30 -6.43 -6.08
CA THR A 52 -14.78 -7.74 -5.61
C THR A 52 -15.33 -7.66 -4.19
N PHE A 53 -14.63 -6.98 -3.28
CA PHE A 53 -15.00 -6.87 -1.87
C PHE A 53 -15.44 -5.45 -1.52
N GLN A 54 -16.69 -5.14 -1.83
CA GLN A 54 -17.26 -3.79 -1.66
C GLN A 54 -17.31 -3.27 -0.22
N SER A 55 -17.08 -4.13 0.78
CA SER A 55 -17.01 -3.75 2.20
C SER A 55 -15.62 -3.25 2.64
N ILE A 56 -14.63 -3.25 1.75
CA ILE A 56 -13.30 -2.70 2.04
C ILE A 56 -13.39 -1.20 2.31
N ARG A 57 -12.84 -0.75 3.44
CA ARG A 57 -12.83 0.67 3.86
C ARG A 57 -11.52 1.39 3.61
N PHE A 58 -10.41 0.65 3.62
CA PHE A 58 -9.07 1.16 3.35
C PHE A 58 -8.17 -0.03 2.96
N GLY A 59 -7.05 0.27 2.29
CA GLY A 59 -6.02 -0.70 1.95
C GLY A 59 -4.69 -0.34 2.62
N VAL A 60 -3.91 -1.36 2.97
CA VAL A 60 -2.53 -1.22 3.42
C VAL A 60 -1.63 -1.94 2.42
N MET A 61 -0.63 -1.23 1.89
CA MET A 61 0.39 -1.82 1.04
C MET A 61 1.62 -2.15 1.90
N VAL A 62 1.99 -3.43 1.95
CA VAL A 62 3.13 -3.93 2.70
C VAL A 62 4.18 -4.46 1.74
N GLY A 63 5.44 -4.11 1.97
CA GLY A 63 6.56 -4.56 1.16
C GLY A 63 7.88 -4.31 1.87
N ILE A 64 8.96 -4.76 1.24
CA ILE A 64 10.32 -4.48 1.68
C ILE A 64 10.91 -3.34 0.86
N GLY A 65 11.80 -2.56 1.46
CA GLY A 65 12.48 -1.45 0.81
C GLY A 65 13.97 -1.41 1.15
N GLY A 66 14.74 -0.75 0.29
CA GLY A 66 16.13 -0.40 0.58
C GLY A 66 16.21 0.77 1.55
N GLY A 67 17.14 0.69 2.50
CA GLY A 67 17.36 1.73 3.50
C GLY A 67 18.51 2.67 3.16
N ILE A 68 18.41 3.94 3.55
CA ILE A 68 19.57 4.85 3.55
C ILE A 68 20.38 4.59 4.83
N PRO A 69 21.67 4.18 4.72
CA PRO A 69 22.53 4.00 5.89
C PRO A 69 22.52 5.25 6.77
N SER A 70 22.55 5.10 8.09
CA SER A 70 22.35 6.12 9.14
C SER A 70 20.91 6.55 9.43
N LYS A 71 19.93 6.27 8.56
CA LYS A 71 18.51 6.60 8.80
C LYS A 71 17.67 5.41 9.21
N VAL A 72 18.00 4.23 8.69
CA VAL A 72 17.28 2.99 8.97
C VAL A 72 18.26 1.82 9.06
N ASN A 73 17.94 0.86 9.92
CA ASN A 73 18.66 -0.40 10.08
C ASN A 73 17.82 -1.57 9.54
N LEU A 74 18.48 -2.69 9.24
CA LEU A 74 17.78 -3.91 8.85
C LEU A 74 16.79 -4.34 9.96
N GLY A 75 15.58 -4.70 9.54
CA GLY A 75 14.49 -5.08 10.45
C GLY A 75 13.65 -3.90 10.97
N ASN A 76 14.00 -2.66 10.65
CA ASN A 76 13.10 -1.54 10.93
C ASN A 76 11.84 -1.59 10.06
N VAL A 77 10.70 -1.30 10.68
CA VAL A 77 9.43 -1.08 9.99
C VAL A 77 9.27 0.41 9.79
N VAL A 78 9.02 0.82 8.56
CA VAL A 78 8.79 2.23 8.21
C VAL A 78 7.33 2.39 7.83
N VAL A 79 6.67 3.36 8.45
CA VAL A 79 5.27 3.71 8.16
C VAL A 79 5.26 5.05 7.45
N SER A 80 4.55 5.11 6.32
CA SER A 80 4.40 6.35 5.54
C SER A 80 3.63 7.39 6.36
N GLN A 81 4.28 8.51 6.67
CA GLN A 81 3.67 9.62 7.39
C GLN A 81 3.74 10.91 6.56
N PRO A 82 2.60 11.59 6.32
CA PRO A 82 2.60 12.88 5.65
C PRO A 82 3.34 13.94 6.46
N VAL A 83 4.18 14.75 5.81
CA VAL A 83 4.92 15.87 6.41
C VAL A 83 4.91 17.06 5.46
N ALA A 84 4.39 18.21 5.91
CA ALA A 84 4.24 19.41 5.08
C ALA A 84 3.58 19.11 3.72
N ASP A 85 4.27 19.39 2.61
CA ASP A 85 3.79 19.16 1.25
C ASP A 85 3.98 17.71 0.76
N TYR A 86 4.56 16.83 1.59
CA TYR A 86 4.77 15.42 1.27
C TYR A 86 3.65 14.57 1.85
N HIS A 87 2.97 13.82 0.99
CA HIS A 87 1.85 12.97 1.38
C HIS A 87 2.27 11.60 1.97
N GLY A 88 3.57 11.41 2.20
CA GLY A 88 4.16 10.26 2.88
C GLY A 88 5.12 9.46 2.00
N VAL A 89 4.65 8.94 0.85
CA VAL A 89 5.50 8.28 -0.14
C VAL A 89 5.76 9.20 -1.33
N VAL A 90 7.04 9.35 -1.66
CA VAL A 90 7.59 10.22 -2.68
C VAL A 90 8.18 9.34 -3.78
N GLN A 91 7.64 9.42 -4.99
CA GLN A 91 8.15 8.67 -6.14
C GLN A 91 9.45 9.31 -6.70
N GLY A 92 10.61 8.70 -6.43
CA GLY A 92 11.92 9.28 -6.76
C GLY A 92 12.26 9.36 -8.25
N ASP A 93 11.69 8.49 -9.09
CA ASP A 93 11.92 8.43 -10.54
C ASP A 93 11.04 9.41 -11.34
N VAL A 94 10.03 10.00 -10.69
CA VAL A 94 9.15 11.02 -11.27
C VAL A 94 9.59 12.36 -10.72
N GLY A 95 10.61 12.92 -11.35
CA GLY A 95 11.03 14.30 -11.17
C GLY A 95 11.19 15.03 -12.49
N LYS A 96 10.85 16.30 -12.49
CA LYS A 96 11.05 17.19 -13.62
C LYS A 96 12.33 17.96 -13.37
N LEU A 97 13.29 17.85 -14.30
CA LEU A 97 14.41 18.77 -14.32
C LEU A 97 13.92 20.10 -14.88
N GLU A 98 13.80 21.12 -14.04
CA GLU A 98 13.46 22.46 -14.49
C GLU A 98 14.66 23.16 -15.13
N ARG A 99 14.41 24.20 -15.93
CA ARG A 99 15.47 25.04 -16.50
C ARG A 99 16.30 25.62 -15.35
N GLY A 100 17.56 25.21 -15.26
CA GLY A 100 18.46 25.57 -14.16
C GLY A 100 18.97 24.38 -13.35
N GLY A 101 18.55 23.14 -13.68
CA GLY A 101 19.06 21.93 -13.02
C GLY A 101 18.39 21.61 -11.69
N GLN A 102 17.31 22.30 -11.34
CA GLN A 102 16.52 22.02 -10.15
C GLN A 102 15.60 20.83 -10.41
N PHE A 103 15.70 19.81 -9.57
CA PHE A 103 14.82 18.64 -9.62
C PHE A 103 13.55 18.94 -8.82
N VAL A 104 12.41 19.00 -9.50
CA VAL A 104 11.09 19.17 -8.87
C VAL A 104 10.41 17.81 -8.81
N HIS A 105 10.02 17.41 -7.61
CA HIS A 105 9.28 16.18 -7.39
C HIS A 105 7.84 16.32 -7.90
N ILE A 106 7.41 15.46 -8.83
CA ILE A 106 6.14 15.64 -9.57
C ILE A 106 5.01 14.70 -9.10
N GLY A 107 5.25 13.82 -8.13
CA GLY A 107 4.23 12.84 -7.74
C GLY A 107 4.39 12.24 -6.34
N SER A 108 3.45 12.55 -5.45
CA SER A 108 3.28 11.88 -4.16
C SER A 108 2.09 10.93 -4.18
N LEU A 109 2.14 9.84 -3.41
CA LEU A 109 0.96 8.98 -3.22
C LEU A 109 -0.11 9.70 -2.39
N ASN A 110 -1.35 9.22 -2.44
CA ASN A 110 -2.43 9.76 -1.60
C ASN A 110 -2.06 9.68 -0.11
N ARG A 111 -2.49 10.70 0.63
CA ARG A 111 -2.37 10.72 2.09
C ARG A 111 -3.09 9.51 2.69
N PRO A 112 -2.51 8.82 3.70
CA PRO A 112 -3.21 7.75 4.40
C PRO A 112 -4.52 8.25 5.01
N PRO A 113 -5.61 7.46 5.00
CA PRO A 113 -6.85 7.81 5.68
C PRO A 113 -6.62 8.16 7.16
N ASN A 114 -7.38 9.12 7.70
CA ASN A 114 -7.24 9.57 9.09
C ASN A 114 -7.31 8.43 10.12
N ALA A 115 -8.14 7.41 9.86
CA ALA A 115 -8.24 6.23 10.72
C ALA A 115 -6.89 5.52 10.90
N LEU A 116 -6.07 5.46 9.84
CA LEU A 116 -4.73 4.86 9.90
C LEU A 116 -3.70 5.81 10.52
N LEU A 117 -3.81 7.12 10.29
CA LEU A 117 -2.91 8.10 10.89
C LEU A 117 -3.04 8.18 12.42
N ILE A 118 -4.24 7.97 12.96
CA ILE A 118 -4.45 7.93 14.42
C ILE A 118 -3.81 6.67 15.01
N ALA A 119 -3.84 5.55 14.29
CA ALA A 119 -3.31 4.26 14.74
C ALA A 119 -1.77 4.16 14.68
N SER A 120 -1.08 5.11 14.03
CA SER A 120 0.38 5.14 13.90
C SER A 120 1.09 6.02 14.94
N ASN A 121 0.34 6.67 15.85
CA ASN A 121 0.89 7.55 16.91
C ASN A 121 1.08 6.81 18.24
#